data_AF-A0A150NAZ2-F1
#
_entry.id   AF-A0A150NAZ2-F1
#
_cell.length_a   1.000
_cell.length_b   1.000
_cell.length_c   1.000
_cell.angle_alpha   90.00
_cell.angle_beta   90.00
_cell.angle_gamma   90.00
#
_symmetry.space_group_name_H-M   'P 1'
#
loop_
_entity.id
_entity.type
_entity.pdbx_description
1 polymer ?
#
loop_
_entity_poly.entity_id
_entity_poly.type
_entity_poly.pdbx_seq_one_letter_code
_entity_poly.pdbx_strand_id
1 'polypeptide(L)'
;MHPLVLFDASKPGETERVLAAGSECLKACAAVGGSITGEHGVGIEKKEEMRFIFTDEEILAQTAIRDVFNPKNFLNAGKLFPTPGRCVETKTPSTVK
;
A
#
# COMPACT_ATOMS: atom_id res chain seq x y z
N MET A 1 -11.39 9.61 8.98
CA MET A 1 -12.72 8.96 9.05
C MET A 1 -12.51 7.50 9.45
N HIS A 2 -13.38 6.92 10.27
CA HIS A 2 -13.36 5.49 10.62
C HIS A 2 -14.58 4.77 10.05
N PRO A 3 -14.61 4.55 8.72
CA PRO A 3 -15.71 3.83 8.10
C PRO A 3 -15.68 2.37 8.54
N LEU A 4 -16.86 1.82 8.84
CA LEU A 4 -17.07 0.40 9.10
C LEU A 4 -18.01 -0.13 8.01
N VAL A 5 -17.53 -1.10 7.23
CA VAL A 5 -18.34 -1.76 6.20
C VAL A 5 -18.60 -3.20 6.66
N LEU A 6 -19.88 -3.50 6.92
CA LEU A 6 -20.30 -4.84 7.33
C LEU A 6 -20.56 -5.70 6.09
N PHE A 7 -20.03 -6.92 6.07
CA PHE A 7 -20.22 -7.89 4.98
C PHE A 7 -20.09 -9.32 5.49
N ASP A 8 -20.49 -10.28 4.66
CA ASP A 8 -20.40 -11.71 4.93
C ASP A 8 -19.33 -12.33 4.05
N ALA A 9 -18.15 -12.58 4.63
CA ALA A 9 -17.02 -13.18 3.93
C ALA A 9 -17.27 -14.62 3.44
N SER A 10 -18.33 -15.29 3.91
CA SER A 10 -18.71 -16.62 3.42
C SER A 10 -19.42 -16.58 2.07
N LYS A 11 -19.96 -15.42 1.68
CA LYS A 11 -20.60 -15.24 0.38
C LYS A 11 -19.57 -14.89 -0.69
N PRO A 12 -19.45 -15.69 -1.77
CA PRO A 12 -18.53 -15.41 -2.86
C PRO A 12 -18.75 -14.01 -3.44
N GLY A 13 -17.68 -13.23 -3.61
CA GLY A 13 -17.73 -11.90 -4.21
C GLY A 13 -17.98 -10.75 -3.22
N GLU A 14 -18.43 -11.00 -1.98
CA GLU A 14 -18.68 -9.90 -1.03
C GLU A 14 -17.37 -9.25 -0.55
N THR A 15 -16.33 -10.05 -0.29
CA THR A 15 -15.01 -9.55 0.12
C THR A 15 -14.43 -8.60 -0.92
N GLU A 16 -14.46 -8.99 -2.19
CA GLU A 16 -13.93 -8.20 -3.31
C GLU A 16 -14.68 -6.87 -3.45
N ARG A 17 -16.01 -6.90 -3.31
CA ARG A 17 -16.85 -5.68 -3.36
C ARG A 17 -16.53 -4.72 -2.22
N VAL A 18 -16.31 -5.23 -1.01
CA VAL A 18 -16.00 -4.41 0.16
C VAL A 18 -14.60 -3.81 0.07
N LEU A 19 -13.61 -4.57 -0.40
CA LEU A 19 -12.27 -4.05 -0.67
C LEU A 19 -12.29 -2.95 -1.73
N ALA A 20 -13.06 -3.14 -2.82
CA ALA A 20 -13.24 -2.11 -3.85
C ALA A 20 -13.90 -0.84 -3.27
N ALA A 21 -14.99 -0.99 -2.51
CA ALA A 21 -15.66 0.13 -1.86
C ALA A 21 -14.74 0.86 -0.86
N GLY A 22 -13.91 0.12 -0.12
CA GLY A 22 -12.89 0.68 0.76
C GLY A 22 -11.87 1.52 -0.01
N SER A 23 -11.33 1.00 -1.12
CA SER A 23 -10.39 1.72 -1.98
C SER A 23 -11.01 2.98 -2.59
N GLU A 24 -12.27 2.92 -3.03
CA GLU A 24 -13.02 4.09 -3.52
C GLU A 24 -13.22 5.16 -2.44
N CYS A 25 -13.50 4.77 -1.20
CA CYS A 25 -13.57 5.70 -0.07
C CYS A 25 -12.24 6.40 0.18
N LEU A 26 -11.12 5.65 0.14
CA LEU A 26 -9.78 6.21 0.31
C LEU A 26 -9.43 7.17 -0.84
N LYS A 27 -9.79 6.81 -2.08
CA LYS A 27 -9.61 7.67 -3.25
C LYS A 27 -10.40 8.97 -3.14
N ALA A 28 -11.63 8.92 -2.64
CA ALA A 28 -12.44 10.11 -2.39
C ALA A 28 -11.80 11.01 -1.32
N CYS A 29 -11.23 10.43 -0.25
CA CYS A 29 -10.49 11.18 0.77
C CYS A 29 -9.26 11.88 0.17
N ALA A 30 -8.47 11.16 -0.65
CA ALA A 30 -7.30 11.71 -1.31
C ALA A 30 -7.65 12.84 -2.29
N ALA A 31 -8.74 12.70 -3.04
CA ALA A 31 -9.18 13.70 -4.03
C ALA A 31 -9.54 15.06 -3.44
N VAL A 32 -9.88 15.12 -2.14
CA VAL A 32 -10.16 16.37 -1.41
C VAL A 32 -8.97 16.84 -0.54
N GLY A 33 -7.77 16.32 -0.79
CA GLY A 33 -6.54 16.68 -0.06
C GLY A 33 -6.35 15.94 1.27
N GLY A 34 -7.11 14.87 1.51
CA GLY A 34 -6.94 14.00 2.67
C GLY A 34 -5.83 12.95 2.49
N SER A 35 -5.76 12.02 3.45
CA SER A 35 -4.81 10.90 3.47
C SER A 35 -5.53 9.55 3.42
N ILE A 36 -4.83 8.49 3.01
CA ILE A 36 -5.33 7.10 3.03
C ILE A 36 -5.25 6.44 4.42
N THR A 37 -4.56 7.10 5.36
CA THR A 37 -4.44 6.68 6.74
C THR A 37 -4.32 7.88 7.67
N GLY A 38 -4.96 7.78 8.84
CA GLY A 38 -4.60 8.55 10.03
C GLY A 38 -3.63 7.74 10.89
N GLU A 39 -4.11 7.23 12.01
CA GLU A 39 -3.34 6.52 13.03
C GLU A 39 -3.24 5.00 12.82
N HIS A 40 -4.07 4.39 11.96
CA HIS A 40 -4.10 2.94 11.73
C HIS A 40 -2.93 2.43 10.85
N GLY A 41 -2.38 3.29 10.00
CA GLY A 41 -1.34 2.95 9.03
C GLY A 41 -1.86 2.36 7.72
N VAL A 42 -0.92 2.10 6.80
CA VAL A 42 -1.16 1.54 5.46
C VAL A 42 -1.27 0.01 5.48
N GLY A 43 -0.36 -0.65 6.20
CA GLY A 43 -0.36 -2.10 6.32
C GLY A 43 -0.10 -2.83 5.00
N ILE A 44 -0.75 -3.98 4.81
CA ILE A 44 -0.74 -4.74 3.55
C ILE A 44 -1.95 -4.35 2.70
N GLU A 45 -3.08 -4.11 3.36
CA GLU A 45 -4.38 -3.83 2.75
C GLU A 45 -4.34 -2.58 1.85
N LYS A 46 -3.73 -1.48 2.33
CA LYS A 46 -3.79 -0.17 1.64
C LYS A 46 -2.54 0.17 0.82
N LYS A 47 -1.64 -0.80 0.61
CA LYS A 47 -0.31 -0.50 0.05
C LYS A 47 -0.40 0.00 -1.39
N GLU A 48 -1.40 -0.42 -2.16
CA GLU A 48 -1.58 0.02 -3.55
C GLU A 48 -2.17 1.44 -3.61
N GLU A 49 -3.03 1.78 -2.64
CA GLU A 49 -3.65 3.10 -2.45
C GLU A 49 -2.65 4.19 -2.05
N MET A 50 -1.41 3.83 -1.68
CA MET A 50 -0.28 4.77 -1.58
C MET A 50 -0.18 5.68 -2.82
N ARG A 51 -0.47 5.13 -4.00
CA ARG A 51 -0.44 5.86 -5.27
C ARG A 51 -1.52 6.92 -5.43
N PHE A 52 -2.48 6.99 -4.50
CA PHE A 52 -3.48 8.06 -4.49
C PHE A 52 -2.93 9.36 -3.90
N ILE A 53 -1.88 9.28 -3.09
CA ILE A 53 -1.32 10.43 -2.36
C ILE A 53 0.20 10.61 -2.56
N PHE A 54 0.88 9.64 -3.18
CA PHE A 54 2.29 9.72 -3.54
C PHE A 54 2.50 9.31 -5.00
N THR A 55 3.41 10.00 -5.66
CA THR A 55 3.96 9.61 -6.97
C THR A 55 4.88 8.40 -6.83
N ASP A 56 5.13 7.70 -7.94
CA ASP A 56 6.08 6.58 -7.94
C ASP A 56 7.51 7.03 -7.54
N GLU A 57 7.91 8.26 -7.88
CA GLU A 57 9.21 8.83 -7.46
C GLU A 57 9.30 9.02 -5.94
N GLU A 58 8.24 9.52 -5.31
CA GLU A 58 8.18 9.66 -3.85
C GLU A 58 8.15 8.30 -3.16
N ILE A 59 7.44 7.31 -3.72
CA ILE A 59 7.44 5.93 -3.21
C ILE A 59 8.84 5.32 -3.31
N LEU A 60 9.57 5.56 -4.41
CA LEU A 60 10.95 5.11 -4.58
C LEU A 60 11.87 5.76 -3.54
N ALA A 61 11.74 7.07 -3.29
CA ALA A 61 12.53 7.77 -2.28
C ALA A 61 12.29 7.20 -0.87
N GLN A 62 11.03 6.98 -0.48
CA GLN A 62 10.69 6.35 0.81
C GLN A 62 11.25 4.92 0.91
N THR A 63 11.19 4.16 -0.17
CA THR A 63 11.70 2.79 -0.25
C THR A 63 13.23 2.75 -0.15
N ALA A 64 13.93 3.70 -0.77
CA ALA A 64 15.38 3.82 -0.69
C ALA A 64 15.84 4.08 0.76
N ILE A 65 15.13 4.94 1.50
CA ILE A 65 15.41 5.18 2.92
C ILE A 65 15.24 3.88 3.73
N ARG A 66 14.14 3.14 3.51
CA ARG A 66 13.93 1.83 4.18
C ARG A 66 15.09 0.88 3.92
N ASP A 67 15.57 0.80 2.68
CA ASP A 67 16.58 -0.17 2.26
C ASP A 67 17.97 0.10 2.88
N VAL A 68 18.26 1.34 3.28
CA VAL A 68 19.45 1.66 4.10
C VAL A 68 19.43 0.94 5.44
N PHE A 69 18.26 0.87 6.09
CA PHE A 69 18.11 0.27 7.43
C PHE A 69 17.67 -1.19 7.42
N ASN A 70 17.15 -1.68 6.30
CA ASN A 70 16.67 -3.06 6.14
C ASN A 70 17.23 -3.72 4.86
N PRO A 71 18.56 -3.79 4.69
CA PRO A 71 19.18 -4.21 3.43
C PRO A 71 18.86 -5.66 3.05
N LYS A 72 18.55 -6.52 4.02
CA LYS A 72 18.16 -7.93 3.81
C LYS A 72 16.65 -8.14 3.73
N ASN A 73 15.84 -7.09 3.87
CA ASN A 73 14.39 -7.14 3.84
C ASN A 73 13.77 -8.12 4.87
N PHE A 74 14.35 -8.25 6.07
CA PHE A 74 13.83 -9.13 7.13
C PHE A 74 12.79 -8.46 8.04
N LEU A 75 12.70 -7.13 8.00
CA LEU A 75 11.74 -6.38 8.81
C LEU A 75 10.41 -6.21 8.04
N ASN A 76 9.50 -7.18 8.19
CA ASN A 76 8.12 -7.15 7.64
C ASN A 76 8.04 -6.97 6.11
N ALA A 77 8.67 -7.89 5.36
CA ALA A 77 8.63 -7.91 3.90
C ALA A 77 7.19 -7.88 3.35
N GLY A 78 6.96 -7.06 2.32
CA GLY A 78 5.67 -6.97 1.61
C GLY A 78 4.63 -6.04 2.24
N LYS A 79 4.93 -5.43 3.39
CA LYS A 79 4.09 -4.41 4.04
C LYS A 79 4.46 -2.99 3.55
N LEU A 80 3.52 -2.06 3.68
CA LEU A 80 3.65 -0.61 3.49
C LEU A 80 3.76 -0.13 2.03
N PHE A 81 4.73 -0.64 1.28
CA PHE A 81 5.02 -0.14 -0.07
C PHE A 81 4.41 -1.04 -1.15
N PRO A 82 3.82 -0.47 -2.21
CA PRO A 82 3.35 -1.26 -3.33
C PRO A 82 4.52 -1.93 -4.06
N THR A 83 4.26 -3.11 -4.62
CA THR A 83 5.28 -3.87 -5.35
C THR A 83 5.34 -3.44 -6.81
N PRO A 84 6.53 -3.43 -7.46
CA PRO A 84 6.64 -3.20 -8.90
C PRO A 84 5.80 -4.23 -9.67
N GLY A 85 5.05 -3.76 -10.68
CA GLY A 85 4.01 -4.54 -11.34
C GLY A 85 4.43 -5.21 -12.66
N ARG A 86 5.70 -5.11 -13.08
CA ARG A 86 6.13 -5.60 -14.40
C ARG A 86 7.37 -6.49 -14.33
N CYS A 87 7.38 -7.55 -15.15
CA CYS A 87 8.50 -8.47 -15.35
C CYS A 87 9.83 -7.80 -15.77
N VAL A 88 9.83 -6.51 -16.13
CA VAL A 88 11.02 -5.74 -16.51
C VAL A 88 11.60 -4.98 -15.32
N GLU A 89 10.81 -4.69 -14.29
CA GLU A 89 11.25 -4.03 -13.06
C GLU A 89 11.80 -5.09 -12.09
N THR A 90 12.94 -5.65 -12.43
CA THR A 90 13.66 -6.51 -11.47
C THR A 90 14.26 -5.60 -10.40
N LYS A 91 13.79 -5.75 -9.16
CA LYS A 91 14.43 -5.14 -7.99
C LYS A 91 15.87 -5.67 -7.96
N THR A 92 16.86 -4.81 -8.22
CA THR A 92 18.26 -5.22 -8.17
C THR A 92 18.55 -5.71 -6.75
N PRO A 93 19.04 -6.95 -6.57
CA PRO A 93 19.34 -7.45 -5.23
C PRO A 93 20.38 -6.54 -4.57
N SER A 94 20.10 -6.09 -3.36
CA SER A 94 21.00 -5.28 -2.55
C SER A 94 22.30 -6.07 -2.36
N THR A 95 23.33 -5.69 -3.10
CA THR A 95 24.64 -6.30 -2.97
C THR A 95 25.27 -5.72 -1.71
N VAL A 96 25.16 -6.45 -0.61
CA VAL A 96 25.91 -6.13 0.61
C VAL A 96 27.39 -6.37 0.30
N LYS A 97 28.20 -5.32 0.31
CA LYS A 97 29.65 -5.41 0.55
C LYS A 97 29.88 -5.62 2.04
#